data_AF-A0A955BJR5-F1
#
_entry.id   AF-A0A955BJR5-F1
#
_cell.length_a   1.000
_cell.length_b   1.000
_cell.length_c   1.000
_cell.angle_alpha   90.00
_cell.angle_beta   90.00
_cell.angle_gamma   90.00
#
_symmetry.space_group_name_H-M   'P 1'
#
loop_
_entity.id
_entity.type
_entity.pdbx_description
1 polymer ?
#
loop_
_entity_poly.entity_id
_entity_poly.type
_entity_poly.pdbx_seq_one_letter_code
_entity_poly.pdbx_strand_id
1 'polypeptide(L)'
;MAQLIPDNFQTVAPSEADATLARESSRLLAARKMGRKKSVRIRLGDDDDEAEALTVPVSALRLFQHLLTEMSQGHSVTLIPTHAELTTQQAADLLNVSRPYVVKLLDEGKILSRTVGKYRRVRFDDLMAYKRKDDQARATVLDQLTSEAQELGLGY
;
A
#
# COMPACT_ATOMS: atom_id res chain seq x y z
N MET A 1 16.93 13.74 16.10
CA MET A 1 16.85 12.28 16.35
C MET A 1 16.12 11.64 15.19
N ALA A 2 16.83 10.95 14.30
CA ALA A 2 16.18 10.19 13.23
C ALA A 2 15.49 9.01 13.90
N GLN A 3 14.16 8.96 13.85
CA GLN A 3 13.40 7.80 14.31
C GLN A 3 13.97 6.57 13.58
N LEU A 4 14.53 5.64 14.35
CA LEU A 4 14.80 4.29 13.89
C LEU A 4 13.52 3.75 13.26
N ILE A 5 13.67 3.19 12.07
CA ILE A 5 12.62 2.61 11.24
C ILE A 5 11.75 1.73 12.15
N PRO A 6 10.47 2.05 12.40
CA PRO A 6 9.63 1.17 13.20
C PRO A 6 9.46 -0.14 12.43
N ASP A 7 9.45 -1.27 13.14
CA ASP A 7 9.23 -2.65 12.64
C ASP A 7 7.88 -2.86 11.93
N ASN A 8 7.17 -1.78 11.59
CA ASN A 8 5.82 -1.76 11.05
C ASN A 8 5.79 -1.91 9.52
N PHE A 9 6.93 -2.17 8.88
CA PHE A 9 7.05 -2.37 7.42
C PHE A 9 7.01 -3.85 7.02
N GLN A 10 6.36 -4.70 7.81
CA GLN A 10 6.24 -6.10 7.47
C GLN A 10 5.15 -6.29 6.42
N THR A 11 5.54 -6.78 5.25
CA THR A 11 4.60 -7.30 4.27
C THR A 11 4.05 -8.63 4.78
N VAL A 12 2.73 -8.71 4.91
CA VAL A 12 2.04 -9.94 5.30
C VAL A 12 1.48 -10.59 4.06
N ALA A 13 1.98 -11.78 3.74
CA ALA A 13 1.41 -12.65 2.71
C ALA A 13 0.38 -13.59 3.37
N PRO A 14 -0.91 -13.53 3.01
CA PRO A 14 -1.93 -14.37 3.65
C PRO A 14 -1.75 -15.84 3.26
N SER A 15 -1.92 -16.74 4.24
CA SER A 15 -2.16 -18.16 3.95
C SER A 15 -3.56 -18.38 3.39
N GLU A 16 -3.87 -19.58 2.88
CA GLU A 16 -5.23 -19.93 2.45
C GLU A 16 -6.25 -19.84 3.60
N ALA A 17 -5.82 -20.18 4.82
CA ALA A 17 -6.63 -20.04 6.03
C ALA A 17 -6.91 -18.55 6.32
N ASP A 18 -5.88 -17.71 6.25
CA ASP A 18 -6.04 -16.26 6.46
C ASP A 18 -6.96 -15.64 5.41
N ALA A 19 -6.82 -16.03 4.13
CA ALA A 19 -7.67 -15.53 3.05
C ALA A 19 -9.14 -15.89 3.26
N THR A 20 -9.41 -17.10 3.77
CA THR A 20 -10.76 -17.56 4.10
C THR A 20 -11.35 -16.75 5.26
N LEU A 21 -10.61 -16.61 6.36
CA LEU A 21 -11.02 -15.81 7.53
C LEU A 21 -11.22 -14.34 7.16
N ALA A 22 -10.35 -13.79 6.31
CA ALA A 22 -10.44 -12.41 5.84
C ALA A 22 -11.67 -12.19 4.96
N ARG A 23 -12.06 -13.17 4.14
CA ARG A 23 -13.29 -13.13 3.34
C ARG A 23 -14.54 -13.08 4.21
N GLU A 24 -14.59 -13.90 5.25
CA GLU A 24 -15.72 -13.91 6.19
C GLU A 24 -15.79 -12.59 6.97
N SER A 25 -14.66 -12.19 7.56
CA SER A 25 -14.55 -10.98 8.37
C SER A 25 -14.85 -9.70 7.59
N SER A 26 -14.35 -9.59 6.35
CA SER A 26 -14.62 -8.44 5.48
C SER A 26 -16.10 -8.32 5.12
N ARG A 27 -16.80 -9.45 4.89
CA ARG A 27 -18.25 -9.47 4.66
C ARG A 27 -19.04 -9.02 5.89
N LEU A 28 -18.68 -9.50 7.07
CA LEU A 28 -19.32 -9.09 8.34
C LEU A 28 -19.16 -7.59 8.59
N LEU A 29 -17.96 -7.05 8.32
CA LEU A 29 -17.69 -5.62 8.44
C LEU A 29 -18.43 -4.79 7.39
N ALA A 30 -18.51 -5.27 6.14
CA ALA A 30 -19.22 -4.59 5.06
C ALA A 30 -20.73 -4.46 5.31
N ALA A 31 -21.34 -5.47 5.95
CA ALA A 31 -22.76 -5.46 6.30
C ALA A 31 -23.11 -4.43 7.39
N ARG A 32 -22.12 -3.95 8.17
CA ARG A 32 -22.34 -2.96 9.24
C ARG A 32 -22.48 -1.56 8.64
N LYS A 33 -23.65 -0.95 8.79
CA LYS A 33 -23.87 0.47 8.44
C LYS A 33 -23.09 1.39 9.40
N MET A 34 -21.88 1.79 9.01
CA MET A 34 -21.03 2.69 9.79
C MET A 34 -21.45 4.18 9.69
N GLY A 35 -22.24 4.54 8.67
CA GLY A 35 -22.85 5.87 8.53
C GLY A 35 -21.85 7.04 8.68
N ARG A 36 -22.28 8.11 9.36
CA ARG A 36 -21.47 9.29 9.72
C ARG A 36 -20.79 9.19 11.10
N LYS A 37 -20.72 8.00 11.70
CA LYS A 37 -20.11 7.84 13.03
C LYS A 37 -18.61 8.17 12.96
N LYS A 38 -18.06 8.74 14.03
CA LYS A 38 -16.62 9.02 14.15
C LYS A 38 -15.84 7.83 14.70
N SER A 39 -16.48 6.99 15.51
CA SER A 39 -15.87 5.82 16.16
C SER A 39 -16.81 4.61 16.20
N VAL A 40 -16.20 3.43 16.41
CA VAL A 40 -16.86 2.13 16.59
C VAL A 40 -16.22 1.43 17.78
N ARG A 41 -17.00 0.65 18.54
CA ARG A 41 -16.48 -0.24 19.58
C ARG A 41 -16.28 -1.64 19.02
N ILE A 42 -15.11 -2.21 19.25
CA ILE A 42 -14.71 -3.57 18.88
C ILE A 42 -14.45 -4.33 20.18
N ARG A 43 -14.95 -5.55 20.29
CA ARG A 43 -14.59 -6.50 21.35
C ARG A 43 -13.76 -7.60 20.72
N LEU A 44 -12.64 -7.94 21.33
CA LEU A 44 -11.82 -9.09 20.94
C LEU A 44 -12.17 -10.22 21.91
N GLY A 45 -12.90 -11.24 21.45
CA GLY A 45 -13.17 -12.40 22.29
C GLY A 45 -11.95 -13.32 22.30
N ASP A 46 -11.47 -13.65 23.49
CA ASP A 46 -10.91 -14.98 23.76
C ASP A 46 -12.01 -15.82 24.42
N ASP A 47 -11.81 -17.12 24.63
CA ASP A 47 -12.75 -18.03 25.32
C ASP A 47 -13.16 -17.61 26.76
N ASP A 48 -12.73 -16.42 27.22
CA ASP A 48 -13.10 -15.80 28.49
C ASP A 48 -14.04 -14.60 28.25
N ASP A 49 -15.21 -14.61 28.90
CA ASP A 49 -16.35 -13.72 28.63
C ASP A 49 -16.12 -12.23 28.99
N GLU A 50 -14.96 -11.85 29.53
CA GLU A 50 -14.63 -10.48 29.98
C GLU A 50 -13.75 -9.68 29.00
N ALA A 51 -13.92 -9.88 27.70
CA ALA A 51 -13.25 -9.07 26.68
C ALA A 51 -13.63 -7.58 26.74
N GLU A 52 -12.69 -6.71 27.13
CA GLU A 52 -12.88 -5.26 27.15
C GLU A 52 -13.12 -4.69 25.73
N ALA A 53 -14.06 -3.75 25.62
CA ALA A 53 -14.41 -3.12 24.35
C ALA A 53 -13.50 -1.93 24.02
N LEU A 54 -12.68 -2.04 22.99
CA LEU A 54 -11.85 -0.96 22.46
C LEU A 54 -12.67 -0.02 21.55
N THR A 55 -12.51 1.30 21.72
CA THR A 55 -13.07 2.30 20.80
C THR A 55 -12.04 2.69 19.74
N VAL A 56 -12.37 2.50 18.47
CA VAL A 56 -11.50 2.84 17.33
C VAL A 56 -12.15 3.86 16.39
N PRO A 57 -11.36 4.69 15.67
CA PRO A 57 -11.88 5.56 14.62
C PRO A 57 -12.51 4.76 13.48
N VAL A 58 -13.60 5.29 12.89
CA VAL A 58 -14.21 4.67 11.69
C VAL A 58 -13.24 4.62 10.51
N SER A 59 -12.33 5.60 10.39
CA SER A 59 -11.30 5.59 9.35
C SER A 59 -10.36 4.39 9.49
N ALA A 60 -9.92 4.06 10.70
CA ALA A 60 -9.07 2.90 10.96
C ALA A 60 -9.81 1.58 10.64
N LEU A 61 -11.09 1.48 11.02
CA LEU A 61 -11.90 0.30 10.70
C LEU A 61 -12.12 0.13 9.20
N ARG A 62 -12.27 1.21 8.44
CA ARG A 62 -12.35 1.16 6.96
C ARG A 62 -11.05 0.67 6.33
N LEU A 63 -9.90 1.10 6.86
CA LEU A 63 -8.60 0.60 6.42
C LEU A 63 -8.47 -0.89 6.71
N PHE A 64 -8.88 -1.34 7.90
CA PHE A 64 -8.89 -2.76 8.25
C PHE A 64 -9.81 -3.58 7.34
N GLN A 65 -11.01 -3.08 7.02
CA GLN A 65 -11.91 -3.72 6.06
C GLN A 65 -11.26 -3.87 4.67
N HIS A 66 -10.57 -2.84 4.19
CA HIS A 66 -9.87 -2.89 2.91
C HIS A 66 -8.72 -3.90 2.95
N LEU A 67 -7.92 -3.89 4.03
CA LEU A 67 -6.85 -4.87 4.26
C LEU A 67 -7.38 -6.31 4.21
N LEU A 68 -8.48 -6.61 4.90
CA LEU A 68 -9.10 -7.94 4.85
C LEU A 68 -9.62 -8.30 3.45
N THR A 69 -10.06 -7.30 2.69
CA THR A 69 -10.51 -7.50 1.31
C THR A 69 -9.36 -7.91 0.40
N GLU A 70 -8.20 -7.27 0.54
CA GLU A 70 -6.97 -7.63 -0.19
C GLU A 70 -6.48 -9.03 0.22
N MET A 71 -6.40 -9.31 1.53
CA MET A 71 -6.02 -10.64 2.01
C MET A 71 -6.95 -11.75 1.51
N SER A 72 -8.26 -11.46 1.40
CA SER A 72 -9.25 -12.44 0.89
C SER A 72 -9.07 -12.81 -0.59
N GLN A 73 -8.33 -11.99 -1.34
CA GLN A 73 -7.94 -12.22 -2.73
C GLN A 73 -6.55 -12.87 -2.85
N GLY A 74 -5.89 -13.14 -1.72
CA GLY A 74 -4.52 -13.66 -1.69
C GLY A 74 -3.45 -12.57 -1.88
N HIS A 75 -3.83 -11.30 -1.86
CA HIS A 75 -2.86 -10.21 -2.03
C HIS A 75 -2.09 -9.98 -0.73
N SER A 76 -0.77 -9.82 -0.87
CA SER A 76 0.08 -9.36 0.23
C SER A 76 -0.22 -7.91 0.58
N VAL A 77 -0.23 -7.60 1.86
CA VAL A 77 -0.57 -6.26 2.39
C VAL A 77 0.58 -5.68 3.21
N THR A 78 0.77 -4.37 3.08
CA THR A 78 1.76 -3.60 3.84
C THR A 78 1.14 -2.27 4.27
N LEU A 79 1.24 -1.92 5.55
CA LEU A 79 0.81 -0.61 6.06
C LEU A 79 1.99 0.35 6.10
N ILE A 80 1.95 1.40 5.27
CA ILE A 80 3.02 2.39 5.19
C ILE A 80 2.51 3.76 5.66
N PRO A 81 3.07 4.33 6.74
CA PRO A 81 2.75 5.70 7.12
C PRO A 81 3.20 6.68 6.03
N THR A 82 2.39 7.69 5.74
CA THR A 82 2.68 8.67 4.66
C THR A 82 3.97 9.46 4.87
N HIS A 83 4.27 9.80 6.12
CA HIS A 83 5.49 10.52 6.51
C HIS A 83 6.72 9.61 6.64
N ALA A 84 6.58 8.32 6.33
CA ALA A 84 7.68 7.39 6.50
C ALA A 84 8.75 7.57 5.42
N GLU A 85 9.98 7.25 5.82
CA GLU A 85 11.12 7.25 4.93
C GLU A 85 11.53 5.84 4.59
N LEU A 86 11.70 5.63 3.29
CA LEU A 86 12.01 4.36 2.68
C LEU A 86 13.51 4.29 2.42
N THR A 87 14.05 3.09 2.60
CA THR A 87 15.34 2.73 2.02
C THR A 87 15.23 2.65 0.49
N THR A 88 16.36 2.71 -0.20
CA THR A 88 16.38 2.52 -1.66
C THR A 88 15.94 1.12 -2.09
N GLN A 89 16.00 0.12 -1.19
CA GLN A 89 15.47 -1.22 -1.47
C GLN A 89 13.94 -1.20 -1.42
N GLN A 90 13.36 -0.71 -0.31
CA GLN A 90 11.89 -0.59 -0.18
C GLN A 90 11.28 0.26 -1.30
N ALA A 91 11.96 1.34 -1.71
CA ALA A 91 11.53 2.14 -2.84
C ALA A 91 11.55 1.37 -4.16
N ALA A 92 12.53 0.49 -4.36
CA ALA A 92 12.62 -0.36 -5.55
C ALA A 92 11.52 -1.42 -5.57
N ASP A 93 11.25 -2.04 -4.42
CA ASP A 93 10.19 -3.03 -4.26
C ASP A 93 8.82 -2.40 -4.55
N LEU A 94 8.56 -1.19 -4.05
CA LEU A 94 7.31 -0.46 -4.31
C LEU A 94 7.14 0.01 -5.76
N LEU A 95 8.23 0.32 -6.45
CA LEU A 95 8.20 0.68 -7.86
C LEU A 95 8.20 -0.55 -8.79
N ASN A 96 8.38 -1.76 -8.23
CA ASN A 96 8.56 -3.01 -8.97
C ASN A 96 9.72 -2.92 -9.99
N VAL A 97 10.87 -2.39 -9.54
CA VAL A 97 12.09 -2.19 -10.35
C VAL A 97 13.32 -2.61 -9.56
N SER A 98 14.48 -2.63 -10.21
CA SER A 98 15.74 -2.95 -9.53
C SER A 98 16.21 -1.79 -8.64
N ARG A 99 16.86 -2.11 -7.52
CA ARG A 99 17.48 -1.10 -6.64
C ARG A 99 18.47 -0.18 -7.39
N PRO A 100 19.36 -0.67 -8.29
CA PRO A 100 20.22 0.21 -9.08
C PRO A 100 19.45 1.23 -9.91
N TYR A 101 18.28 0.86 -10.45
CA TYR A 101 17.43 1.79 -11.19
C TYR A 101 16.90 2.91 -10.30
N VAL A 102 16.41 2.59 -9.09
CA VAL A 102 16.02 3.62 -8.12
C VAL A 102 17.19 4.53 -7.78
N VAL A 103 18.38 3.98 -7.51
CA VAL A 103 19.57 4.78 -7.22
C VAL A 103 19.87 5.76 -8.34
N LYS A 104 19.79 5.33 -9.61
CA LYS A 104 19.93 6.20 -10.77
C LYS A 104 18.89 7.32 -10.78
N LEU A 105 17.62 7.03 -10.49
CA LEU A 105 16.57 8.07 -10.41
C LEU A 105 16.84 9.10 -9.30
N LEU A 106 17.42 8.66 -8.17
CA LEU A 106 17.82 9.56 -7.08
C LEU A 106 19.01 10.45 -7.48
N ASP A 107 20.02 9.86 -8.13
CA ASP A 107 21.21 10.58 -8.61
C ASP A 107 20.84 11.60 -9.70
N GLU A 108 19.87 11.29 -10.55
CA GLU A 108 19.30 12.19 -11.56
C GLU A 108 18.33 13.25 -10.98
N GLY A 109 18.03 13.20 -9.68
CA GLY A 109 17.09 14.12 -9.02
C GLY A 109 15.62 13.96 -9.44
N LYS A 110 15.27 12.85 -10.10
CA LYS A 110 13.89 12.55 -10.53
C LYS A 110 12.96 12.21 -9.37
N ILE A 111 13.52 11.69 -8.29
CA ILE A 111 12.83 11.46 -7.01
C ILE A 111 13.66 12.16 -5.93
N LEU A 112 13.00 12.97 -5.11
CA LEU A 112 13.67 13.63 -3.99
C LEU A 112 14.15 12.59 -2.98
N SER A 113 15.40 12.75 -2.54
CA SER A 113 15.97 11.94 -1.48
C SER A 113 16.84 12.80 -0.58
N ARG A 114 16.99 12.36 0.66
CA ARG A 114 17.97 12.93 1.59
C ARG A 114 18.98 11.89 2.02
N THR A 115 20.16 12.35 2.39
CA THR A 115 21.22 11.49 2.90
C THR A 115 21.19 11.50 4.43
N VAL A 116 21.23 10.30 5.02
CA VAL A 116 21.30 10.08 6.47
C VAL A 116 22.52 9.21 6.76
N GLY A 117 23.61 9.84 7.19
CA GLY A 117 24.91 9.19 7.27
C GLY A 117 25.36 8.72 5.89
N LYS A 118 25.56 7.41 5.72
CA LYS A 118 25.96 6.78 4.44
C LYS A 118 24.77 6.41 3.55
N TYR A 119 23.54 6.42 4.06
CA TYR A 119 22.38 5.86 3.38
C TYR A 119 21.45 6.94 2.83
N ARG A 120 20.88 6.70 1.65
CA ARG A 120 19.79 7.52 1.11
C ARG A 120 18.45 7.12 1.74
N ARG A 121 17.58 8.10 1.90
CA ARG A 121 16.20 7.99 2.37
C ARG A 121 15.29 8.72 1.41
N VAL A 122 14.20 8.06 1.04
CA VAL A 122 13.19 8.58 0.11
C VAL A 122 11.89 8.70 0.89
N ARG A 123 11.22 9.85 0.86
CA ARG A 123 9.89 9.94 1.49
C ARG A 123 8.88 9.15 0.64
N PHE A 124 7.97 8.45 1.31
CA PHE A 124 6.91 7.70 0.61
C PHE A 124 6.09 8.59 -0.34
N ASP A 125 5.72 9.81 0.12
CA ASP A 125 4.97 10.77 -0.71
C ASP A 125 5.70 11.11 -2.02
N ASP A 126 7.01 11.36 -1.96
CA ASP A 126 7.83 11.72 -3.12
C ASP A 126 7.95 10.53 -4.10
N LEU A 127 8.12 9.32 -3.56
CA LEU A 127 8.15 8.09 -4.36
C LEU A 127 6.83 7.85 -5.10
N MET A 128 5.69 7.99 -4.40
CA MET A 128 4.38 7.80 -4.99
C MET A 128 4.00 8.90 -5.97
N ALA A 129 4.48 10.12 -5.77
CA ALA A 129 4.34 11.20 -6.75
C ALA A 129 5.06 10.87 -8.05
N TYR A 130 6.29 10.35 -7.98
CA TYR A 130 7.01 9.86 -9.15
C TYR A 130 6.26 8.71 -9.83
N LYS A 131 5.83 7.69 -9.07
CA LYS A 131 5.12 6.53 -9.62
C LYS A 131 3.89 6.94 -10.42
N ARG A 132 3.05 7.82 -9.86
CA ARG A 132 1.85 8.32 -10.54
C ARG A 132 2.16 9.01 -11.87
N LYS A 133 3.23 9.82 -11.90
CA LYS A 133 3.68 10.50 -13.13
C LYS A 133 4.18 9.50 -14.17
N ASP A 134 4.95 8.51 -13.76
CA ASP A 134 5.48 7.46 -14.63
C ASP A 134 4.36 6.57 -15.19
N ASP A 135 3.40 6.15 -14.36
CA ASP A 135 2.25 5.35 -14.79
C ASP A 135 1.38 6.11 -15.81
N GLN A 136 1.16 7.42 -15.61
CA GLN A 136 0.43 8.27 -16.56
C GLN A 136 1.15 8.40 -17.90
N ALA A 137 2.47 8.57 -17.88
CA ALA A 137 3.27 8.63 -19.10
C ALA A 137 3.21 7.30 -19.88
N ARG A 138 3.28 6.16 -19.18
CA ARG A 138 3.15 4.83 -19.79
C ARG A 138 1.78 4.61 -20.41
N ALA A 139 0.71 5.00 -19.72
CA ALA A 139 -0.66 4.90 -20.26
C ALA A 139 -0.79 5.72 -21.55
N THR A 140 -0.27 6.95 -21.57
CA THR A 140 -0.30 7.81 -22.76
C THR A 140 0.42 7.18 -23.96
N VAL A 141 1.57 6.55 -23.73
CA VAL A 141 2.33 5.86 -24.79
C VAL A 141 1.57 4.63 -25.29
N LEU A 142 0.95 3.86 -24.41
CA LEU A 142 0.12 2.71 -24.80
C LEU A 142 -1.08 3.14 -25.64
N ASP A 143 -1.76 4.22 -25.26
CA ASP A 143 -2.89 4.77 -26.02
C ASP A 143 -2.43 5.21 -27.41
N GLN A 144 -1.27 5.87 -27.52
CA GLN A 144 -0.69 6.27 -28.80
C GLN A 144 -0.37 5.06 -29.69
N LEU A 145 0.31 4.04 -29.14
CA LEU A 145 0.62 2.80 -29.87
C LEU A 145 -0.64 2.07 -30.32
N THR A 146 -1.69 2.09 -29.50
CA THR A 146 -2.99 1.48 -29.85
C THR A 146 -3.66 2.23 -30.99
N SER A 147 -3.65 3.57 -30.96
CA SER A 147 -4.17 4.41 -32.04
C SER A 147 -3.42 4.17 -33.35
N GLU A 148 -2.09 4.15 -33.30
CA GLU A 148 -1.24 3.90 -34.47
C GLU A 148 -1.47 2.50 -35.05
N ALA A 149 -1.62 1.47 -34.21
CA ALA A 149 -1.94 0.11 -34.66
C ALA A 149 -3.32 0.02 -35.33
N GLN A 150 -4.31 0.77 -34.82
CA GLN A 150 -5.64 0.87 -35.43
C GLN A 150 -5.61 1.59 -36.77
N GLU A 151 -4.87 2.68 -36.88
CA GLU A 151 -4.67 3.43 -38.14
C GLU A 151 -3.97 2.58 -39.21
N LEU A 152 -3.02 1.75 -38.80
CA LEU A 152 -2.29 0.84 -39.69
C LEU A 152 -3.05 -0.46 -40.02
N GLY A 153 -4.27 -0.63 -39.50
CA GLY A 153 -5.10 -1.81 -39.76
C GLY A 153 -4.52 -3.12 -39.17
N LEU A 154 -3.63 -3.02 -38.19
CA LEU A 154 -2.96 -4.14 -37.52
C LEU A 154 -3.82 -4.73 -36.37
N GLY A 155 -5.14 -4.60 -36.46
CA GLY A 155 -6.06 -5.02 -35.41
C GLY A 155 -5.96 -6.52 -35.09
N TYR A 156 -5.99 -6.84 -33.79
CA TYR A 156 -6.39 -8.15 -33.27
C TYR A 156 -7.91 -8.20 -33.12
#